data_AF-A0A3D6EGU3-F1
#
_entry.id   AF-A0A3D6EGU3-F1
#
_cell.length_a   1.000
_cell.length_b   1.000
_cell.length_c   1.000
_cell.angle_alpha   90.00
_cell.angle_beta   90.00
_cell.angle_gamma   90.00
#
_symmetry.space_group_name_H-M   'P 1'
#
loop_
_entity.id
_entity.type
_entity.pdbx_description
1 polymer ?
#
loop_
_entity_poly.entity_id
_entity_poly.type
_entity_poly.pdbx_seq_one_letter_code
_entity_poly.pdbx_strand_id
1 'polypeptide(L)'
;YMVVQDPVKVTITNYPEGQVEWFDCPLNPAEPEGPTRKVPFTGELLIDRADFMEDAPKKFFRLKPDGEVRLKYTYIIKCEEVIKDEAGNVIELKCTYDPSTRPGAGEWRSVKGTIHWVSTAYAKEIELRNYDRLFTLADMSQVPEDKDYKDFLNPDSLTIGKAFAEPALLEDNSGIAVQFE
;
A
#
# COMPACT_ATOMS: atom_id res chain seq x y z
N TYR A 1 -7.41 2.72 6.72
CA TYR A 1 -7.73 2.82 5.28
C TYR A 1 -6.54 2.39 4.45
N MET A 2 -6.74 1.93 3.22
CA MET A 2 -5.64 1.60 2.30
C MET A 2 -5.40 2.73 1.31
N VAL A 3 -4.14 3.15 1.21
CA VAL A 3 -3.67 4.18 0.28
C VAL A 3 -2.30 3.74 -0.25
N VAL A 4 -2.15 3.71 -1.57
CA VAL A 4 -0.90 3.38 -2.25
C VAL A 4 -0.25 4.66 -2.77
N GLN A 5 1.00 4.93 -2.39
CA GLN A 5 1.69 6.19 -2.70
C GLN A 5 2.58 6.09 -3.94
N ASP A 6 3.30 4.98 -4.11
CA ASP A 6 4.15 4.71 -5.27
C ASP A 6 3.63 3.44 -5.97
N PRO A 7 2.63 3.56 -6.86
CA PRO A 7 1.90 2.41 -7.37
C PRO A 7 2.72 1.54 -8.33
N VAL A 8 2.63 0.24 -8.11
CA VAL A 8 2.96 -0.80 -9.10
C VAL A 8 1.70 -1.60 -9.40
N LYS A 9 1.42 -1.81 -10.69
CA LYS A 9 0.27 -2.60 -11.13
C LYS A 9 0.47 -4.06 -10.78
N VAL A 10 -0.58 -4.69 -10.26
CA VAL A 10 -0.67 -6.14 -10.07
C VAL A 10 -1.87 -6.66 -10.85
N THR A 11 -1.66 -7.68 -11.68
CA THR A 11 -2.75 -8.41 -12.34
C THR A 11 -2.80 -9.84 -11.80
N ILE A 12 -3.94 -10.21 -11.23
CA ILE A 12 -4.25 -11.56 -10.77
C ILE A 12 -4.76 -12.38 -11.96
N THR A 13 -3.89 -13.20 -12.55
CA THR A 13 -4.11 -13.87 -13.84
C THR A 13 -5.16 -14.98 -13.79
N ASN A 14 -5.39 -15.57 -12.61
CA ASN A 14 -6.41 -16.60 -12.38
C ASN A 14 -7.67 -16.06 -11.69
N TYR A 15 -7.85 -14.74 -11.58
CA TYR A 15 -9.10 -14.15 -11.07
C TYR A 15 -10.11 -14.00 -12.22
N PRO A 16 -11.40 -14.35 -12.03
CA PRO A 16 -12.38 -14.27 -13.11
C PRO A 16 -12.56 -12.84 -13.64
N GLU A 17 -12.57 -12.71 -14.97
CA GLU A 17 -12.68 -11.41 -15.65
C GLU A 17 -13.99 -10.69 -15.28
N GLY A 18 -13.90 -9.40 -14.96
CA GLY A 18 -15.04 -8.56 -14.57
C GLY A 18 -15.62 -8.86 -13.19
N GLN A 19 -15.12 -9.88 -12.47
CA GLN A 19 -15.57 -10.15 -11.11
C GLN A 19 -15.11 -9.05 -10.14
N VAL A 20 -16.02 -8.68 -9.24
CA VAL A 20 -15.76 -7.78 -8.13
C VAL A 20 -16.27 -8.42 -6.84
N GLU A 21 -15.41 -8.48 -5.84
CA GLU A 21 -15.79 -8.91 -4.49
C GLU A 21 -15.68 -7.75 -3.52
N TRP A 22 -16.66 -7.62 -2.62
CA TRP A 22 -16.67 -6.58 -1.61
C TRP A 22 -16.43 -7.21 -0.24
N PHE A 23 -15.27 -6.89 0.35
CA PHE A 23 -14.89 -7.38 1.67
C PHE A 23 -15.34 -6.40 2.76
N ASP A 24 -15.88 -6.93 3.85
CA ASP A 24 -16.07 -6.17 5.09
C ASP A 24 -14.74 -6.14 5.84
N CYS A 25 -14.11 -4.97 5.90
CA CYS A 25 -12.84 -4.77 6.60
C CYS A 25 -13.06 -3.91 7.84
N PRO A 26 -12.47 -4.27 9.00
CA PRO A 26 -12.61 -3.48 10.22
C PRO A 26 -12.02 -2.09 10.00
N LEU A 27 -12.71 -1.06 10.52
CA LEU A 27 -12.24 0.32 10.45
C LEU A 27 -11.05 0.53 11.40
N ASN A 28 -11.10 -0.10 12.57
CA ASN A 28 -10.03 -0.13 13.55
C ASN A 28 -9.53 -1.59 13.72
N PRO A 29 -8.30 -1.92 13.32
CA PRO A 29 -7.76 -3.27 13.45
C PRO A 29 -7.69 -3.79 14.89
N ALA A 30 -7.63 -2.90 15.88
CA ALA A 30 -7.65 -3.26 17.30
C ALA A 30 -9.05 -3.58 17.83
N GLU A 31 -10.10 -3.26 17.07
CA GLU A 31 -11.51 -3.49 17.39
C GLU A 31 -12.20 -4.20 16.23
N PRO A 32 -11.88 -5.49 15.99
CA PRO A 32 -12.36 -6.23 14.81
C PRO A 32 -13.89 -6.41 14.76
N GLU A 33 -14.55 -6.40 15.92
CA GLU A 33 -16.02 -6.45 16.06
C GLU A 33 -16.69 -5.06 15.95
N GLY A 34 -15.88 -4.01 15.75
CA GLY A 34 -16.34 -2.63 15.63
C GLY A 34 -16.90 -2.30 14.24
N PRO A 35 -17.00 -1.00 13.91
CA PRO A 35 -17.44 -0.55 12.59
C PRO A 35 -16.57 -1.15 11.47
N THR A 36 -17.22 -1.53 10.38
CA THR A 36 -16.55 -2.02 9.16
C THR A 36 -16.76 -1.06 8.01
N ARG A 37 -15.94 -1.23 6.96
CA ARG A 37 -16.10 -0.57 5.67
C ARG A 37 -16.00 -1.60 4.56
N LYS A 38 -16.63 -1.31 3.42
CA LYS A 38 -16.56 -2.15 2.23
C LYS A 38 -15.32 -1.82 1.41
N VAL A 39 -14.53 -2.83 1.08
CA VAL A 39 -13.32 -2.71 0.25
C VAL A 39 -13.48 -3.56 -1.01
N PRO A 40 -13.43 -2.97 -2.22
CA PRO A 40 -13.55 -3.70 -3.46
C PRO A 40 -12.25 -4.41 -3.84
N PHE A 41 -12.35 -5.69 -4.16
CA PHE A 41 -11.29 -6.53 -4.70
C PHE A 41 -11.62 -6.90 -6.16
N THR A 42 -10.62 -6.80 -7.03
CA THR A 42 -10.71 -7.09 -8.47
C THR A 42 -9.46 -7.83 -8.93
N GLY A 43 -9.45 -8.33 -10.16
CA GLY A 43 -8.27 -8.92 -10.77
C GLY A 43 -7.13 -7.93 -11.05
N GLU A 44 -7.39 -6.62 -11.05
CA GLU A 44 -6.35 -5.58 -11.24
C GLU A 44 -6.23 -4.69 -10.01
N LEU A 45 -5.03 -4.65 -9.42
CA LEU A 45 -4.73 -3.96 -8.16
C LEU A 45 -3.52 -3.04 -8.31
N LEU A 46 -3.37 -2.13 -7.36
CA LEU A 46 -2.14 -1.37 -7.12
C LEU A 46 -1.59 -1.75 -5.74
N ILE A 47 -0.28 -1.88 -5.64
CA ILE A 47 0.48 -2.00 -4.38
C ILE A 47 1.58 -0.93 -4.35
N ASP A 48 2.16 -0.66 -3.18
CA ASP A 48 3.33 0.19 -3.11
C ASP A 48 4.56 -0.49 -3.71
N ARG A 49 5.38 0.26 -4.46
CA ARG A 49 6.61 -0.23 -5.08
C ARG A 49 7.59 -0.82 -4.06
N ALA A 50 7.62 -0.24 -2.86
CA ALA A 50 8.46 -0.71 -1.74
C ALA A 50 8.06 -2.09 -1.18
N ASP A 51 6.88 -2.60 -1.58
CA ASP A 51 6.38 -3.93 -1.23
C ASP A 51 6.77 -5.01 -2.24
N PHE A 52 7.52 -4.67 -3.29
CA PHE A 52 8.12 -5.62 -4.21
C PHE A 52 9.64 -5.45 -4.32
N MET A 53 10.37 -6.57 -4.37
CA MET A 53 11.81 -6.56 -4.61
C MET A 53 12.26 -7.84 -5.32
N GLU A 54 12.94 -7.70 -6.46
CA GLU A 54 13.47 -8.85 -7.21
C GLU A 54 14.58 -9.57 -6.44
N ASP A 55 15.62 -8.83 -6.07
CA ASP A 55 16.75 -9.32 -5.29
C ASP A 55 16.51 -9.13 -3.79
N ALA A 56 15.45 -9.76 -3.30
CA ALA A 56 14.99 -9.59 -1.92
C ALA A 56 15.95 -10.22 -0.89
N PRO A 57 16.44 -9.47 0.13
CA PRO A 57 17.23 -10.02 1.21
C PRO A 57 16.40 -10.97 2.09
N LYS A 58 17.05 -11.84 2.88
CA LYS A 58 16.37 -12.86 3.72
C LYS A 58 15.30 -12.30 4.68
N LYS A 59 15.43 -11.05 5.11
CA LYS A 59 14.50 -10.36 6.03
C LYS A 59 13.47 -9.48 5.30
N PHE A 60 13.33 -9.62 3.99
CA PHE A 60 12.26 -9.00 3.22
C PHE A 60 11.04 -9.92 3.22
N PHE A 61 9.97 -9.48 3.87
CA PHE A 61 8.76 -10.28 4.07
C PHE A 61 7.59 -9.86 3.17
N ARG A 62 7.85 -9.01 2.17
CA ARG A 62 6.84 -8.60 1.18
C ARG A 62 6.99 -9.44 -0.10
N LEU A 63 6.43 -8.96 -1.21
CA LEU A 63 6.36 -9.71 -2.46
C LEU A 63 7.71 -9.74 -3.19
N LYS A 64 8.05 -10.88 -3.78
CA LYS A 64 9.27 -11.10 -4.54
C LYS A 64 8.99 -12.15 -5.62
N PRO A 65 9.85 -12.33 -6.63
CA PRO A 65 9.69 -13.39 -7.62
C PRO A 65 9.50 -14.75 -6.94
N ASP A 66 8.50 -15.51 -7.40
CA ASP A 66 8.07 -16.80 -6.82
C ASP A 66 7.65 -16.77 -5.35
N GLY A 67 7.57 -15.57 -4.77
CA GLY A 67 7.18 -15.34 -3.38
C GLY A 67 5.68 -15.13 -3.23
N GLU A 68 5.21 -15.39 -2.03
CA GLU A 68 3.81 -15.18 -1.64
C GLU A 68 3.70 -14.08 -0.58
N VAL A 69 2.62 -13.31 -0.65
CA VAL A 69 2.26 -12.29 0.33
C VAL A 69 0.76 -12.28 0.56
N ARG A 70 0.33 -11.92 1.77
CA ARG A 70 -1.08 -11.68 2.03
C ARG A 70 -1.43 -10.25 1.63
N LEU A 71 -2.48 -10.10 0.85
CA LEU A 71 -3.12 -8.80 0.66
C LEU A 71 -3.97 -8.52 1.90
N LYS A 72 -3.79 -7.35 2.52
CA LYS A 72 -4.48 -6.99 3.78
C LYS A 72 -6.00 -7.22 3.62
N TYR A 73 -6.57 -7.92 4.60
CA TYR A 73 -7.99 -8.32 4.66
C TYR A 73 -8.50 -9.25 3.56
N THR A 74 -7.65 -9.76 2.68
CA THR A 74 -8.08 -10.62 1.55
C THR A 74 -7.18 -11.84 1.39
N TYR A 75 -6.96 -12.24 0.14
CA TYR A 75 -6.32 -13.47 -0.27
C TYR A 75 -4.79 -13.41 -0.11
N ILE A 76 -4.15 -14.58 -0.19
CA ILE A 76 -2.73 -14.68 -0.47
C ILE A 76 -2.53 -14.71 -1.99
N ILE A 77 -1.53 -13.96 -2.47
CA ILE A 77 -1.10 -13.95 -3.87
C ILE A 77 0.34 -14.46 -3.99
N LYS A 78 0.68 -15.01 -5.17
CA LYS A 78 2.03 -15.39 -5.57
C LYS A 78 2.46 -14.60 -6.79
N CYS A 79 3.66 -14.02 -6.78
CA CYS A 79 4.23 -13.38 -7.96
C CYS A 79 4.78 -14.42 -8.92
N GLU A 80 4.25 -14.47 -10.14
CA GLU A 80 4.65 -15.41 -11.19
C GLU A 80 5.56 -14.74 -12.23
N GLU A 81 5.29 -13.49 -12.58
CA GLU A 81 6.03 -12.77 -13.62
C GLU A 81 6.23 -11.29 -13.26
N VAL A 82 7.39 -10.77 -13.61
CA VAL A 82 7.77 -9.36 -13.42
C VAL A 82 7.90 -8.72 -14.79
N ILE A 83 7.03 -7.75 -15.08
CA ILE A 83 7.05 -7.01 -16.33
C ILE A 83 7.82 -5.71 -16.13
N LYS A 84 8.77 -5.45 -17.03
CA LYS A 84 9.62 -4.26 -17.00
C LYS A 84 9.48 -3.43 -18.26
N ASP A 85 9.74 -2.14 -18.14
CA ASP A 85 9.92 -1.26 -19.30
C ASP A 85 11.33 -1.42 -19.93
N GLU A 86 11.59 -0.68 -21.01
CA GLU A 86 12.88 -0.69 -21.72
C GLU A 86 14.06 -0.20 -20.86
N ALA A 87 13.79 0.58 -19.82
CA ALA A 87 14.80 1.07 -18.87
C ALA A 87 15.04 0.10 -17.70
N GLY A 88 14.30 -1.02 -17.66
CA GLY A 88 14.40 -2.04 -16.62
C GLY A 88 13.58 -1.74 -15.36
N ASN A 89 12.71 -0.72 -15.37
CA ASN A 89 11.84 -0.42 -14.24
C ASN A 89 10.66 -1.40 -14.20
N VAL A 90 10.32 -1.89 -13.01
CA VAL A 90 9.14 -2.74 -12.81
C VAL A 90 7.87 -1.91 -12.99
N ILE A 91 7.05 -2.30 -13.97
CA ILE A 91 5.80 -1.61 -14.32
C ILE A 91 4.55 -2.43 -13.98
N GLU A 92 4.65 -3.76 -13.98
CA GLU A 92 3.53 -4.65 -13.67
C GLU A 92 4.03 -5.98 -13.10
N LEU A 93 3.27 -6.55 -12.18
CA LEU A 93 3.47 -7.89 -11.63
C LEU A 93 2.29 -8.78 -12.02
N LYS A 94 2.55 -9.89 -12.70
CA LYS A 94 1.53 -10.93 -12.89
C LYS A 94 1.58 -11.88 -11.72
N CYS A 95 0.46 -12.01 -11.03
CA CYS A 95 0.33 -12.84 -9.85
C CYS A 95 -0.80 -13.85 -10.02
N THR A 96 -0.75 -14.95 -9.28
CA THR A 96 -1.93 -15.78 -9.02
C THR A 96 -2.45 -15.49 -7.61
N TYR A 97 -3.74 -15.72 -7.36
CA TYR A 97 -4.28 -15.77 -6.00
C TYR A 97 -4.65 -17.19 -5.63
N ASP A 98 -4.68 -17.45 -4.33
CA ASP A 98 -5.13 -18.72 -3.75
C ASP A 98 -6.58 -18.59 -3.25
N PRO A 99 -7.58 -19.14 -3.97
CA PRO A 99 -8.99 -19.04 -3.59
C PRO A 99 -9.30 -19.69 -2.24
N SER A 100 -8.51 -20.69 -1.84
CA SER A 100 -8.67 -21.37 -0.55
C SER A 100 -8.35 -20.47 0.63
N THR A 101 -7.69 -19.32 0.42
CA THR A 101 -7.26 -18.40 1.49
C THR A 101 -8.26 -17.28 1.76
N ARG A 102 -9.49 -17.41 1.28
CA ARG A 102 -10.58 -16.45 1.51
C ARG A 102 -10.72 -16.16 3.02
N PRO A 103 -10.67 -14.90 3.46
CA PRO A 103 -10.92 -14.55 4.85
C PRO A 103 -12.26 -15.09 5.37
N GLY A 104 -12.27 -15.66 6.57
CA GLY A 104 -13.47 -16.14 7.27
C GLY A 104 -14.11 -17.43 6.76
N ALA A 105 -13.75 -17.91 5.56
CA ALA A 105 -14.33 -19.12 4.97
C ALA A 105 -13.30 -20.11 4.41
N GLY A 106 -12.07 -19.66 4.20
CA GLY A 106 -10.97 -20.45 3.65
C GLY A 106 -10.15 -21.20 4.69
N GLU A 107 -9.18 -21.97 4.20
CA GLU A 107 -8.18 -22.65 5.03
C GLU A 107 -7.23 -21.64 5.68
N TRP A 108 -6.90 -21.90 6.94
CA TRP A 108 -5.89 -21.11 7.64
C TRP A 108 -4.50 -21.38 7.04
N ARG A 109 -3.96 -20.37 6.35
CA ARG A 109 -2.59 -20.37 5.82
C ARG A 109 -1.85 -19.11 6.26
N SER A 110 -0.64 -19.31 6.77
CA SER A 110 0.25 -18.23 7.18
C SER A 110 1.31 -17.96 6.13
N VAL A 111 1.64 -16.69 5.93
CA VAL A 111 2.74 -16.19 5.10
C VAL A 111 3.52 -15.15 5.91
N LYS A 112 4.75 -14.83 5.49
CA LYS A 112 5.67 -14.02 6.30
C LYS A 112 5.29 -12.54 6.39
N GLY A 113 4.50 -12.02 5.46
CA GLY A 113 4.08 -10.63 5.48
C GLY A 113 2.72 -10.38 4.86
N THR A 114 2.22 -9.20 5.16
CA THR A 114 0.95 -8.66 4.68
C THR A 114 1.21 -7.25 4.17
N ILE A 115 0.67 -6.93 3.00
CA ILE A 115 0.83 -5.61 2.35
C ILE A 115 -0.54 -5.00 2.10
N HIS A 116 -0.62 -3.66 2.10
CA HIS A 116 -1.83 -2.96 1.69
C HIS A 116 -1.89 -2.91 0.16
N TRP A 117 -3.07 -2.59 -0.36
CA TRP A 117 -3.36 -2.58 -1.79
C TRP A 117 -4.65 -1.79 -2.05
N VAL A 118 -4.89 -1.41 -3.31
CA VAL A 118 -6.19 -0.86 -3.74
C VAL A 118 -6.60 -1.47 -5.09
N SER A 119 -7.90 -1.60 -5.35
CA SER A 119 -8.40 -2.04 -6.67
C SER A 119 -8.25 -0.92 -7.70
N THR A 120 -7.66 -1.22 -8.85
CA THR A 120 -7.41 -0.21 -9.90
C THR A 120 -8.72 0.42 -10.42
N ALA A 121 -9.78 -0.37 -10.58
CA ALA A 121 -11.06 0.10 -11.10
C ALA A 121 -11.83 1.02 -10.13
N TYR A 122 -11.57 0.89 -8.83
CA TYR A 122 -12.32 1.60 -7.79
C TYR A 122 -11.49 2.65 -7.06
N ALA A 123 -10.17 2.52 -7.06
CA ALA A 123 -9.27 3.46 -6.39
C ALA A 123 -9.48 4.89 -6.90
N LYS A 124 -9.32 5.83 -5.99
CA LYS A 124 -9.46 7.26 -6.26
C LYS A 124 -8.09 7.90 -6.19
N GLU A 125 -7.70 8.58 -7.26
CA GLU A 125 -6.51 9.42 -7.25
C GLU A 125 -6.73 10.55 -6.24
N ILE A 126 -5.76 10.73 -5.34
CA ILE A 126 -5.74 11.79 -4.34
C ILE A 126 -4.40 12.51 -4.38
N GLU A 127 -4.40 13.78 -3.99
CA GLU A 127 -3.17 14.49 -3.66
C GLU A 127 -2.74 14.08 -2.24
N LEU A 128 -1.50 13.62 -2.12
CA LEU A 128 -0.89 13.28 -0.84
C LEU A 128 0.18 14.31 -0.49
N ARG A 129 0.08 14.89 0.70
CA ARG A 129 1.07 15.84 1.24
C ARG A 129 1.81 15.18 2.38
N ASN A 130 2.98 14.64 2.08
CA ASN A 130 3.87 14.04 3.06
C ASN A 130 4.69 15.14 3.72
N TYR A 131 4.36 15.43 4.97
CA TYR A 131 5.12 16.35 5.81
C TYR A 131 6.22 15.60 6.55
N ASP A 132 7.41 16.21 6.60
CA ASP A 132 8.51 15.82 7.47
C ASP A 132 8.90 17.02 8.36
N ARG A 133 9.90 16.84 9.22
CA ARG A 133 10.48 17.88 10.06
C ARG A 133 10.87 19.08 9.20
N LEU A 134 10.46 20.27 9.63
CA LEU A 134 10.77 21.52 8.93
C LEU A 134 12.26 21.84 8.92
N PHE A 135 12.99 21.40 9.94
CA PHE A 135 14.40 21.69 10.11
C PHE A 135 15.23 20.40 10.15
N THR A 136 16.46 20.49 9.64
CA THR A 136 17.43 19.39 9.63
C THR A 136 18.18 19.25 10.96
N LEU A 137 18.21 20.31 11.78
CA LEU A 137 18.77 20.27 13.13
C LEU A 137 17.75 19.71 14.13
N ALA A 138 18.24 18.86 15.04
CA ALA A 138 17.43 18.36 16.15
C ALA A 138 17.13 19.45 17.20
N ASP A 139 18.02 20.43 17.34
CA ASP A 139 17.90 21.56 18.25
C ASP A 139 18.29 22.86 17.54
N MET A 140 17.32 23.74 17.30
CA MET A 140 17.52 25.02 16.62
C MET A 140 18.27 26.06 17.46
N SER A 141 18.45 25.83 18.77
CA SER A 141 19.31 26.70 19.59
C SER A 141 20.80 26.54 19.28
N GLN A 142 21.17 25.50 18.51
CA GLN A 142 22.55 25.20 18.11
C GLN A 142 22.91 25.74 16.74
N VAL A 143 22.08 26.60 16.14
CA VAL A 143 22.44 27.29 14.89
C VAL A 143 23.75 28.06 15.11
N PRO A 144 24.81 27.80 14.32
CA PRO A 144 26.07 28.54 14.44
C PRO A 144 25.86 30.04 14.28
N GLU A 145 26.60 30.85 15.05
CA GLU A 145 26.46 32.31 15.04
C GLU A 145 26.70 32.94 13.64
N ASP A 146 27.43 32.25 12.77
CA ASP A 146 27.75 32.66 11.39
C ASP A 146 26.75 32.18 10.34
N LYS A 147 25.65 31.51 10.74
CA LYS A 147 24.63 30.95 9.83
C LYS A 147 23.22 31.45 10.14
N ASP A 148 22.34 31.39 9.15
CA ASP A 148 20.92 31.70 9.31
C ASP A 148 20.14 30.39 9.51
N TYR A 149 19.04 30.43 10.27
CA TYR A 149 18.18 29.26 10.48
C TYR A 149 17.63 28.70 9.16
N LYS A 150 17.51 29.56 8.13
CA LYS A 150 17.08 29.16 6.77
C LYS A 150 18.04 28.17 6.11
N ASP A 151 19.32 28.19 6.49
CA ASP A 151 20.33 27.24 5.99
C ASP A 151 20.04 25.79 6.47
N PHE A 152 19.16 25.64 7.46
CA PHE A 152 18.79 24.38 8.07
C PHE A 152 17.33 23.99 7.77
N LEU A 153 16.65 24.69 6.86
CA LEU A 153 15.35 24.25 6.36
C LEU A 153 15.52 22.91 5.64
N ASN A 154 14.67 21.95 5.98
CA ASN A 154 14.62 20.67 5.29
C ASN A 154 13.90 20.86 3.94
N PRO A 155 14.59 20.71 2.80
CA PRO A 155 13.96 20.81 1.49
C PRO A 155 12.89 19.73 1.28
N ASP A 156 12.98 18.62 2.00
CA ASP A 156 12.05 17.49 1.95
C ASP A 156 10.94 17.59 3.03
N SER A 157 10.83 18.73 3.73
CA SER A 157 9.81 18.97 4.78
C SER A 157 8.38 18.88 4.28
N LEU A 158 8.16 19.05 2.98
CA LEU A 158 6.90 18.79 2.30
C LEU A 158 7.16 18.19 0.93
N THR A 159 6.70 16.96 0.75
CA THR A 159 6.60 16.32 -0.56
C THR A 159 5.13 16.22 -0.95
N ILE A 160 4.78 16.75 -2.12
CA ILE A 160 3.44 16.63 -2.69
C ILE A 160 3.50 15.60 -3.81
N GLY A 161 2.66 14.58 -3.73
CA GLY A 161 2.58 13.49 -4.70
C GLY A 161 1.14 13.12 -5.01
N LYS A 162 1.00 12.23 -5.99
CA LYS A 162 -0.26 11.53 -6.27
C LYS A 162 -0.26 10.21 -5.53
N ALA A 163 -1.40 9.81 -5.00
CA ALA A 163 -1.61 8.50 -4.40
C ALA A 163 -2.98 7.95 -4.80
N PHE A 164 -3.22 6.68 -4.53
CA PHE A 164 -4.46 5.99 -4.85
C PHE A 164 -5.09 5.44 -3.58
N ALA A 165 -6.27 5.95 -3.22
CA ALA A 165 -7.00 5.55 -2.03
C ALA A 165 -8.15 4.60 -2.35
N GLU A 166 -8.46 3.70 -1.42
CA GLU A 166 -9.72 2.95 -1.46
C GLU A 166 -10.93 3.91 -1.35
N PRO A 167 -12.08 3.60 -2.00
CA PRO A 167 -13.23 4.51 -2.05
C PRO A 167 -13.72 4.98 -0.68
N ALA A 168 -13.74 4.07 0.30
CA ALA A 168 -14.27 4.34 1.64
C ALA A 168 -13.57 5.50 2.36
N LEU A 169 -12.31 5.80 2.02
CA LEU A 169 -11.60 6.95 2.61
C LEU A 169 -12.29 8.27 2.26
N LEU A 170 -12.79 8.41 1.03
CA LEU A 170 -13.43 9.65 0.58
C LEU A 170 -14.89 9.78 1.05
N GLU A 171 -15.46 8.69 1.55
CA GLU A 171 -16.79 8.66 2.17
C GLU A 171 -16.73 8.96 3.67
N ASP A 172 -15.53 8.95 4.27
CA ASP A 172 -15.32 9.27 5.68
C ASP A 172 -15.59 10.75 5.96
N ASN A 173 -16.61 11.01 6.77
CA ASN A 173 -17.02 12.34 7.22
C ASN A 173 -16.91 12.50 8.75
N SER A 174 -16.15 11.62 9.41
CA SER A 174 -15.99 11.59 10.86
C SER A 174 -15.27 12.82 11.43
N GLY A 175 -14.46 13.48 10.59
CA GLY A 175 -13.67 14.66 10.98
C GLY A 175 -12.50 14.35 11.91
N ILE A 176 -12.17 13.07 12.12
CA ILE A 176 -11.02 12.65 12.93
C ILE A 176 -9.84 12.25 12.04
N ALA A 177 -8.65 12.22 12.63
CA ALA A 177 -7.48 11.66 11.96
C ALA A 177 -7.68 10.15 11.73
N VAL A 178 -7.28 9.69 10.55
CA VAL A 178 -7.37 8.28 10.16
C VAL A 178 -5.98 7.72 9.90
N GLN A 179 -5.83 6.40 10.02
CA GLN A 179 -4.59 5.71 9.72
C GLN A 179 -4.64 5.13 8.31
N PHE A 180 -3.60 5.37 7.52
CA PHE A 180 -3.31 4.57 6.33
C PHE A 180 -2.50 3.34 6.73
N GLU A 181 -2.89 2.17 6.23
CA GLU A 181 -2.33 0.85 6.57
C GLU A 181 -0.87 0.67 6.15
#